data_AF-A0A1I7U750-F1
#
_entry.id   AF-A0A1I7U750-F1
#
_cell.length_a   1.000
_cell.length_b   1.000
_cell.length_c   1.000
_cell.angle_alpha   90.00
_cell.angle_beta   90.00
_cell.angle_gamma   90.00
#
_symmetry.space_group_name_H-M   'P 1'
#
loop_
_entity.id
_entity.type
_entity.pdbx_description
1 polymer ?
#
loop_
_entity_poly.entity_id
_entity_poly.type
_entity_poly.pdbx_seq_one_letter_code
_entity_poly.pdbx_strand_id
1 'polypeptide(L)' 'MSEREDGQSYCLNSDQRPIVYHADYNVTAFGIEHLHPFDSSKWGRVIAYLKEMKLIKSSTLVEPNLPTFEELTRVHDRK' A
#
# COMPACT_ATOMS: atom_id res chain seq x y z
N MET A 1 0.19 -16.89 12.10
CA MET A 1 0.73 -15.52 12.06
C MET A 1 2.24 -15.67 12.20
N SER A 2 2.99 -15.57 11.11
CA SER A 2 4.44 -15.74 11.15
C SER A 2 5.04 -14.51 11.81
N GLU A 3 5.79 -14.70 12.88
CA GLU A 3 6.61 -13.67 13.50
C GLU A 3 7.64 -13.21 12.46
N ARG A 4 7.76 -11.89 12.24
CA ARG A 4 8.75 -11.31 11.34
C ARG A 4 10.07 -11.26 12.09
N GLU A 5 11.14 -11.77 11.48
CA GLU A 5 12.49 -11.64 12.04
C GLU A 5 12.93 -10.16 11.94
N ASP A 6 13.35 -9.60 13.08
CA ASP A 6 13.94 -8.26 13.17
C ASP A 6 15.17 -8.17 12.24
N GLY A 7 15.08 -7.36 11.18
CA GLY A 7 16.19 -7.15 10.25
C GLY A 7 15.88 -7.25 8.76
N GLN A 8 14.60 -7.27 8.35
CA GLN A 8 14.24 -7.33 6.95
C GLN A 8 14.70 -6.05 6.20
N SER A 9 15.87 -6.14 5.55
CA SER A 9 16.37 -5.10 4.66
C SER A 9 15.45 -4.99 3.45
N TYR A 10 14.82 -3.83 3.25
CA TYR A 10 13.99 -3.54 2.08
C TYR A 10 14.86 -3.26 0.86
N CYS A 11 15.56 -4.28 0.37
CA CYS A 11 16.27 -4.22 -0.89
C CYS A 11 15.25 -4.36 -2.02
N LEU A 12 15.14 -3.34 -2.87
CA LEU A 12 14.35 -3.44 -4.09
C LEU A 12 15.07 -4.31 -5.10
N ASN A 13 14.31 -5.12 -5.84
CA ASN A 13 14.83 -5.78 -7.02
C ASN A 13 15.22 -4.72 -8.07
N SER A 14 16.14 -5.07 -8.97
CA SER A 14 16.63 -4.14 -10.00
C SER A 14 15.55 -3.60 -10.94
N ASP A 15 14.44 -4.32 -11.08
CA ASP A 15 13.27 -3.97 -11.89
C ASP A 15 12.19 -3.22 -11.10
N GLN A 16 12.23 -3.24 -9.77
CA GLN A 16 11.26 -2.54 -8.93
C GLN A 16 11.49 -1.03 -8.91
N ARG A 17 10.43 -0.31 -8.59
CA ARG A 17 10.40 1.14 -8.37
C ARG A 17 10.02 1.39 -6.91
N PRO A 18 10.48 2.48 -6.29
CA PRO A 18 10.15 2.83 -4.92
C PRO A 18 8.70 3.35 -4.80
N ILE A 19 7.74 2.56 -5.25
CA ILE A 19 6.31 2.86 -5.22
C ILE A 19 5.63 1.67 -4.55
N VAL A 20 5.14 1.90 -3.33
CA VAL A 20 4.43 0.89 -2.54
C VAL A 20 2.94 1.01 -2.82
N TYR A 21 2.29 -0.09 -3.16
CA TYR A 21 0.86 -0.10 -3.43
C TYR A 21 0.25 -1.48 -3.20
N HIS A 22 -0.96 -1.51 -2.63
CA HIS A 22 -1.80 -2.69 -2.57
C HIS A 22 -3.23 -2.34 -3.01
N ALA A 23 -3.96 -3.30 -3.58
CA ALA A 23 -5.33 -3.08 -4.05
C ALA A 23 -6.27 -2.67 -2.91
N ASP A 24 -6.05 -3.19 -1.70
CA ASP A 24 -6.84 -2.92 -0.49
C ASP A 24 -6.74 -1.48 0.01
N TYR A 25 -5.83 -0.67 -0.54
CA TYR A 25 -5.82 0.77 -0.28
C TYR A 25 -7.05 1.48 -0.85
N ASN A 26 -7.78 0.83 -1.78
CA ASN A 26 -9.04 1.31 -2.31
C ASN A 26 -10.19 0.80 -1.46
N VAL A 27 -10.56 1.56 -0.44
CA VAL A 27 -11.68 1.18 0.45
C VAL A 27 -12.99 1.39 -0.30
N THR A 28 -13.75 0.32 -0.49
CA THR A 28 -15.09 0.32 -1.12
C THR A 28 -16.17 0.01 -0.07
N ALA A 29 -17.37 0.55 -0.28
CA ALA A 29 -18.48 0.45 0.66
C ALA A 29 -19.82 0.39 -0.09
N PHE A 30 -19.97 -0.58 -1.00
CA PHE A 30 -21.19 -0.79 -1.80
C PHE A 30 -21.69 0.49 -2.51
N GLY A 31 -20.79 1.37 -2.95
CA GLY A 31 -21.09 2.62 -3.64
C GLY A 31 -21.21 3.86 -2.72
N ILE A 32 -21.27 3.68 -1.40
CA ILE A 32 -21.35 4.80 -0.43
C ILE A 32 -19.99 5.52 -0.32
N GLU A 33 -18.90 4.88 -0.70
CA GLU A 33 -17.56 5.49 -0.75
C GLU A 33 -17.52 6.78 -1.59
N HIS A 34 -18.41 6.92 -2.58
CA HIS A 34 -18.51 8.11 -3.41
C HIS A 34 -19.10 9.33 -2.68
N LEU A 35 -19.79 9.12 -1.55
CA LEU A 35 -20.33 10.17 -0.69
C LEU A 35 -19.35 10.56 0.43
N HIS A 36 -18.25 9.82 0.58
CA HIS A 36 -17.26 10.11 1.59
C HIS A 36 -16.46 11.38 1.21
N PRO A 37 -16.22 12.33 2.15
CA PRO A 37 -15.50 13.58 1.84
C PRO A 37 -14.04 13.34 1.44
N PHE A 38 -13.50 12.16 1.71
CA PHE A 38 -12.22 11.70 1.19
C PHE A 38 -12.44 10.59 0.15
N ASP A 39 -11.88 10.79 -1.05
CA ASP A 39 -11.88 9.79 -2.11
C ASP A 39 -11.04 8.57 -1.71
N SER A 40 -11.71 7.54 -1.22
CA SER A 40 -11.11 6.31 -0.70
C SER A 40 -10.56 5.39 -1.79
N SER A 41 -10.87 5.65 -3.07
CA SER A 41 -10.43 4.85 -4.23
C SER A 41 -9.46 5.63 -5.14
N LYS A 42 -8.99 6.78 -4.69
CA LYS A 42 -8.09 7.69 -5.43
C LYS A 42 -6.82 7.01 -5.93
N TRP A 43 -6.18 6.21 -5.08
CA TRP A 43 -4.87 5.64 -5.37
C TRP A 43 -4.92 4.60 -6.50
N GLY A 44 -6.01 3.84 -6.61
CA GLY A 44 -6.24 2.94 -7.74
C GLY A 44 -6.26 3.68 -9.07
N ARG A 45 -6.86 4.88 -9.13
CA ARG A 45 -6.85 5.73 -10.33
C ARG A 45 -5.44 6.22 -10.68
N VAL A 46 -4.68 6.67 -9.67
CA VAL A 46 -3.27 7.09 -9.86
C VAL A 46 -2.44 5.96 -10.44
N ILE A 47 -2.53 4.75 -9.86
CA ILE A 47 -1.80 3.58 -10.37
C ILE A 47 -2.26 3.20 -11.79
N ALA A 48 -3.55 3.30 -12.09
CA ALA A 48 -4.06 3.05 -13.43
C ALA A 48 -3.46 4.01 -14.47
N TYR A 49 -3.46 5.31 -14.19
CA TYR A 49 -2.87 6.31 -15.09
C TYR A 49 -1.37 6.12 -15.29
N LEU A 50 -0.62 5.81 -14.23
CA LEU A 50 0.83 5.55 -14.34
C LEU A 50 1.12 4.31 -15.20
N LYS A 51 0.28 3.27 -15.12
CA LYS A 51 0.37 2.08 -15.99
C LYS A 51 0.01 2.41 -17.44
N GLU A 52 -1.04 3.20 -17.66
CA GLU A 52 -1.47 3.64 -19.00
C GLU A 52 -0.38 4.46 -19.70
N MET A 53 0.27 5.37 -18.97
CA MET A 53 1.42 6.15 -19.43
C MET A 53 2.71 5.33 -19.59
N LYS A 54 2.67 4.01 -19.29
CA LYS A 54 3.81 3.08 -19.35
C LYS A 54 4.98 3.48 -18.45
N LEU A 55 4.73 4.25 -17.39
CA LEU A 55 5.74 4.68 -16.42
C LEU A 55 6.07 3.56 -15.42
N ILE A 56 5.09 2.70 -15.14
CA ILE A 56 5.22 1.54 -14.23
C ILE A 56 4.52 0.32 -14.82
N LYS A 57 4.86 -0.87 -14.30
CA LYS A 57 4.11 -2.12 -14.49
C LYS A 57 3.74 -2.69 -13.13
N SER A 58 2.78 -3.62 -13.08
CA SER A 58 2.44 -4.30 -11.82
C SER A 58 3.66 -4.97 -11.18
N SER A 59 4.57 -5.56 -11.97
CA SER A 59 5.80 -6.18 -11.47
C SER A 59 6.81 -5.20 -10.88
N THR A 60 6.72 -3.91 -11.25
CA THR A 60 7.65 -2.89 -10.75
C THR A 60 7.20 -2.30 -9.41
N LEU A 61 5.98 -2.61 -8.95
CA LEU A 61 5.47 -2.13 -7.66
C LEU A 61 6.02 -2.98 -6.52
N VAL A 62 6.06 -2.37 -5.34
CA VAL A 62 6.42 -3.04 -4.09
C VAL A 62 5.13 -3.29 -3.31
N GLU A 63 4.88 -4.54 -2.93
CA GLU A 63 3.76 -4.86 -2.06
C GLU A 63 4.13 -4.57 -0.59
N PRO A 64 3.23 -3.91 0.17
CA PRO A 64 3.46 -3.61 1.58
C PRO A 64 3.29 -4.85 2.45
N ASN A 65 4.01 -4.87 3.56
CA ASN A 65 3.71 -5.78 4.67
C ASN A 65 2.83 -5.05 5.70
N LEU A 66 1.92 -5.78 6.35
CA LEU A 66 1.16 -5.25 7.47
C LEU A 66 2.11 -4.94 8.65
N PRO A 67 1.98 -3.78 9.32
CA PRO A 67 2.79 -3.46 10.48
C PRO A 67 2.51 -4.40 11.66
N THR A 68 3.51 -4.66 12.51
CA THR A 68 3.34 -5.45 13.73
C THR A 68 2.69 -4.58 14.79
N PHE A 69 2.11 -5.23 15.80
CA PHE A 69 1.61 -4.50 16.97
C PHE A 69 2.73 -3.69 17.66
N GLU A 70 3.93 -4.25 17.75
CA GLU A 70 5.07 -3.55 18.33
C GLU A 70 5.41 -2.27 17.54
N GLU A 71 5.49 -2.35 16.21
CA GLU A 71 5.72 -1.20 15.33
C GLU A 71 4.65 -0.12 15.50
N LEU A 72 3.38 -0.52 15.59
CA LEU A 72 2.26 0.40 15.84
C LEU A 72 2.37 1.11 17.20
N THR A 73 2.74 0.38 18.25
CA THR A 73 2.84 0.95 19.61
C THR A 73 3.98 1.95 19.80
N ARG A 74 4.91 2.10 18.84
CA ARG A 74 5.93 3.15 18.88
C ARG A 74 5.35 4.56 18.75
N VAL A 75 4.18 4.68 18.11
CA VAL A 75 3.53 5.96 17.83
C VAL A 75 2.09 6.03 18.34
N HIS A 76 1.52 4.90 18.79
CA HIS A 76 0.16 4.83 19.33
C HIS A 76 0.16 4.38 20.79
N ASP A 77 -0.61 5.08 21.62
CA ASP A 77 -0.90 4.63 22.98
C ASP A 77 -1.73 3.34 22.95
N ARG A 78 -1.43 2.42 23.89
CA ARG A 78 -2.26 1.24 24.12
C ARG A 78 -3.56 1.67 24.78
N LYS A 79 -4.61 1.88 24.00
CA LYS A 79 -5.98 2.02 24.49
C LYS A 79 -6.79 0.78 24.18
#